data_AF-A0A930AKW4-F1
#
_entry.id   AF-A0A930AKW4-F1
#
_cell.length_a   1.000
_cell.length_b   1.000
_cell.length_c   1.000
_cell.angle_alpha   90.00
_cell.angle_beta   90.00
_cell.angle_gamma   90.00
#
_symmetry.space_group_name_H-M   'P 1'
#
loop_
_entity.id
_entity.type
_entity.pdbx_description
1 polymer ?
#
loop_
_entity_poly.entity_id
_entity_poly.type
_entity_poly.pdbx_seq_one_letter_code
_entity_poly.pdbx_strand_id
1 'polypeptide(L)'
;TKHGFKALNSIRIADGTFNINATKDGFHSENEDDLTTGYVYIAGGNFTINSEDDGIQGTTITEIDGGTFDINAVEGIEGTYVQINDGTIKIYATDDGINASEKATNYDVQIEINGGNLDITMAEGDTDALDANGTLTINGGNINITAQFAFDFDLTASLNGGTVIVNGTQVTSITNSMMEGGGGPGGFGGPQH
;
A
#
# COMPACT_ATOMS: atom_id res chain seq x y z
N THR A 1 -21.48 -10.05 1.88
CA THR A 1 -20.08 -9.89 1.44
C THR A 1 -19.19 -10.73 2.34
N LYS A 2 -18.11 -11.30 1.80
CA LYS A 2 -17.23 -12.26 2.50
C LYS A 2 -15.77 -12.04 2.09
N HIS A 3 -14.90 -12.02 3.09
CA HIS A 3 -13.45 -12.13 2.92
C HIS A 3 -13.07 -13.54 2.44
N GLY A 4 -11.94 -13.69 1.77
CA GLY A 4 -11.38 -15.00 1.41
C GLY A 4 -10.94 -15.78 2.66
N PHE A 5 -10.08 -15.15 3.46
CA PHE A 5 -9.67 -15.62 4.78
C PHE A 5 -9.90 -14.53 5.81
N LYS A 6 -10.50 -14.89 6.95
CA LYS A 6 -10.67 -14.00 8.10
C LYS A 6 -10.14 -14.64 9.38
N ALA A 7 -9.34 -13.89 10.13
CA ALA A 7 -8.93 -14.24 11.48
C ALA A 7 -9.08 -13.02 12.40
N LEU A 8 -9.15 -13.25 13.70
CA LEU A 8 -9.12 -12.15 14.67
C LEU A 8 -7.68 -11.70 14.90
N ASN A 9 -6.84 -12.62 15.38
CA ASN A 9 -5.52 -12.24 15.88
C ASN A 9 -4.41 -12.26 14.83
N SER A 10 -4.37 -13.30 14.00
CA SER A 10 -3.36 -13.38 12.94
C SER A 10 -3.67 -14.40 11.86
N ILE A 11 -3.23 -14.09 10.63
CA ILE A 11 -3.04 -15.03 9.53
C ILE A 11 -1.53 -15.18 9.30
N ARG A 12 -1.03 -16.41 9.16
CA ARG A 12 0.39 -16.70 8.93
C ARG A 12 0.54 -17.75 7.85
N ILE A 13 1.24 -17.40 6.77
CA ILE A 13 1.39 -18.25 5.58
C ILE A 13 2.88 -18.51 5.39
N ALA A 14 3.27 -19.79 5.46
CA ALA A 14 4.65 -20.19 5.23
C ALA A 14 4.95 -20.35 3.73
N ASP A 15 4.03 -21.00 3.00
CA ASP A 15 4.09 -21.27 1.56
C ASP A 15 2.70 -21.75 1.10
N GLY A 16 2.50 -21.89 -0.21
CA GLY A 16 1.30 -22.49 -0.81
C GLY A 16 0.92 -21.89 -2.16
N THR A 17 -0.25 -22.29 -2.68
CA THR A 17 -0.85 -21.66 -3.86
C THR A 17 -2.29 -21.30 -3.54
N PHE A 18 -2.62 -20.02 -3.69
CA PHE A 18 -3.90 -19.45 -3.29
C PHE A 18 -4.52 -18.72 -4.48
N ASN A 19 -5.74 -19.13 -4.85
CA ASN A 19 -6.56 -18.46 -5.87
C ASN A 19 -7.83 -17.97 -5.17
N ILE A 20 -7.90 -16.66 -4.92
CA ILE A 20 -8.92 -16.05 -4.07
C ILE A 20 -9.79 -15.13 -4.90
N ASN A 21 -11.11 -15.30 -4.78
CA ASN A 21 -12.10 -14.35 -5.25
C ASN A 21 -12.99 -13.98 -4.06
N ALA A 22 -12.98 -12.71 -3.65
CA ALA A 22 -13.67 -12.21 -2.47
C ALA A 22 -14.55 -11.00 -2.82
N THR A 23 -15.65 -10.84 -2.06
CA THR A 23 -16.56 -9.66 -2.17
C THR A 23 -16.29 -8.64 -1.06
N LYS A 24 -15.16 -8.85 -0.39
CA LYS A 24 -14.43 -7.99 0.54
C LYS A 24 -12.96 -8.35 0.31
N ASP A 25 -12.18 -8.44 1.37
CA ASP A 25 -10.74 -8.64 1.25
C ASP A 25 -10.34 -10.07 0.91
N GLY A 26 -9.19 -10.23 0.26
CA GLY A 26 -8.57 -11.53 0.04
C GLY A 26 -8.17 -12.19 1.37
N PHE A 27 -7.34 -11.49 2.14
CA PHE A 27 -6.96 -11.83 3.51
C PHE A 27 -7.30 -10.68 4.43
N HIS A 28 -7.95 -10.98 5.56
CA HIS A 28 -8.36 -9.97 6.53
C HIS A 28 -8.09 -10.45 7.95
N SER A 29 -7.26 -9.74 8.72
CA SER A 29 -7.09 -10.00 10.14
C SER A 29 -7.38 -8.76 10.96
N GLU A 30 -8.47 -8.81 11.75
CA GLU A 30 -8.95 -7.71 12.57
C GLU A 30 -9.62 -8.22 13.84
N ASN A 31 -9.35 -7.56 14.96
CA ASN A 31 -10.03 -7.75 16.22
C ASN A 31 -10.52 -6.41 16.77
N GLU A 32 -11.81 -6.14 16.61
CA GLU A 32 -12.46 -4.89 17.04
C GLU A 32 -12.36 -4.66 18.56
N ASP A 33 -12.19 -5.72 19.36
CA ASP A 33 -12.06 -5.64 20.82
C ASP A 33 -10.59 -5.43 21.29
N ASP A 34 -9.61 -5.65 20.41
CA ASP A 34 -8.18 -5.56 20.72
C ASP A 34 -7.38 -5.08 19.49
N LEU A 35 -7.25 -3.76 19.38
CA LEU A 35 -6.48 -3.05 18.35
C LEU A 35 -4.96 -3.23 18.44
N THR A 36 -4.48 -4.16 19.27
CA THR A 36 -3.07 -4.59 19.29
C THR A 36 -2.85 -5.93 18.57
N THR A 37 -3.91 -6.50 18.00
CA THR A 37 -3.92 -7.74 17.22
C THR A 37 -4.51 -7.51 15.82
N GLY A 38 -4.47 -8.53 14.95
CA GLY A 38 -4.87 -8.38 13.55
C GLY A 38 -3.65 -8.29 12.65
N TYR A 39 -2.91 -9.40 12.55
CA TYR A 39 -1.60 -9.47 11.90
C TYR A 39 -1.68 -10.37 10.67
N VAL A 40 -1.15 -9.95 9.52
CA VAL A 40 -0.98 -10.83 8.36
C VAL A 40 0.51 -10.99 8.07
N TYR A 41 0.97 -12.23 8.00
CA TYR A 41 2.35 -12.56 7.64
C TYR A 41 2.43 -13.60 6.56
N ILE A 42 3.30 -13.33 5.60
CA ILE A 42 3.54 -14.20 4.45
C ILE A 42 5.05 -14.37 4.28
N ALA A 43 5.54 -15.56 4.59
CA ALA A 43 6.93 -15.95 4.32
C ALA A 43 7.17 -16.29 2.84
N GLY A 44 6.13 -16.77 2.15
CA GLY A 44 6.22 -17.23 0.77
C GLY A 44 4.90 -17.79 0.24
N GLY A 45 4.91 -18.22 -1.02
CA GLY A 45 3.75 -18.78 -1.73
C GLY A 45 3.48 -18.12 -3.08
N ASN A 46 2.43 -18.59 -3.75
CA ASN A 46 1.91 -18.01 -4.99
C ASN A 46 0.45 -17.59 -4.78
N PHE A 47 0.13 -16.34 -5.07
CA PHE A 47 -1.16 -15.73 -4.76
C PHE A 47 -1.73 -15.07 -6.00
N THR A 48 -2.95 -15.46 -6.36
CA THR A 48 -3.80 -14.72 -7.30
C THR A 48 -5.03 -14.27 -6.53
N ILE A 49 -5.19 -12.97 -6.35
CA ILE A 49 -6.22 -12.39 -5.48
C ILE A 49 -7.07 -11.43 -6.32
N ASN A 50 -8.38 -11.66 -6.37
CA ASN A 50 -9.36 -10.69 -6.85
C ASN A 50 -10.31 -10.37 -5.68
N SER A 51 -10.26 -9.16 -5.16
CA SER A 51 -11.13 -8.66 -4.09
C SER A 51 -11.92 -7.46 -4.57
N GLU A 52 -13.08 -7.24 -3.96
CA GLU A 52 -13.91 -6.04 -4.17
C GLU A 52 -13.66 -4.96 -3.09
N ASP A 53 -12.63 -5.20 -2.26
CA ASP A 53 -12.12 -4.37 -1.16
C ASP A 53 -10.61 -4.67 -1.14
N ASP A 54 -9.97 -4.97 -0.01
CA ASP A 54 -8.50 -5.07 0.04
C ASP A 54 -7.93 -6.39 -0.49
N GLY A 55 -6.77 -6.37 -1.14
CA GLY A 55 -6.07 -7.61 -1.47
C GLY A 55 -5.65 -8.36 -0.21
N ILE A 56 -4.93 -7.66 0.67
CA ILE A 56 -4.40 -8.17 1.94
C ILE A 56 -4.49 -7.08 3.00
N GLN A 57 -5.20 -7.37 4.09
CA GLN A 57 -5.40 -6.45 5.20
C GLN A 57 -5.05 -7.09 6.55
N GLY A 58 -4.13 -6.46 7.27
CA GLY A 58 -3.86 -6.71 8.69
C GLY A 58 -4.00 -5.41 9.48
N THR A 59 -4.88 -5.36 10.48
CA THR A 59 -5.09 -4.17 11.32
C THR A 59 -3.79 -3.59 11.88
N THR A 60 -2.93 -4.45 12.42
CA THR A 60 -1.64 -4.05 13.02
C THR A 60 -0.55 -3.93 11.96
N ILE A 61 -0.12 -5.05 11.41
CA ILE A 61 0.91 -5.11 10.40
C ILE A 61 0.55 -6.15 9.35
N THR A 62 0.84 -5.78 8.11
CA THR A 62 0.88 -6.68 6.96
C THR A 62 2.33 -6.83 6.54
N GLU A 63 2.91 -7.99 6.82
CA GLU A 63 4.33 -8.30 6.63
C GLU A 63 4.51 -9.37 5.53
N ILE A 64 5.29 -9.02 4.51
CA ILE A 64 5.63 -9.90 3.39
C ILE A 64 7.14 -10.11 3.34
N ASP A 65 7.56 -11.32 3.69
CA ASP A 65 8.95 -11.79 3.63
C ASP A 65 9.30 -12.41 2.27
N GLY A 66 8.30 -12.73 1.45
CA GLY A 66 8.49 -13.29 0.13
C GLY A 66 7.20 -13.83 -0.49
N GLY A 67 7.34 -14.44 -1.67
CA GLY A 67 6.23 -14.99 -2.45
C GLY A 67 6.05 -14.29 -3.80
N THR A 68 5.08 -14.78 -4.59
CA THR A 68 4.66 -14.18 -5.86
C THR A 68 3.18 -13.83 -5.79
N PHE A 69 2.84 -12.58 -6.09
CA PHE A 69 1.49 -12.04 -5.95
C PHE A 69 1.02 -11.40 -7.25
N ASP A 70 -0.22 -11.68 -7.62
CA ASP A 70 -1.00 -10.96 -8.64
C ASP A 70 -2.33 -10.55 -7.99
N ILE A 71 -2.45 -9.27 -7.66
CA ILE A 71 -3.54 -8.71 -6.85
C ILE A 71 -4.35 -7.73 -7.71
N ASN A 72 -5.67 -7.93 -7.75
CA ASN A 72 -6.64 -6.96 -8.26
C ASN A 72 -7.62 -6.61 -7.12
N ALA A 73 -7.64 -5.36 -6.70
CA ALA A 73 -8.33 -4.94 -5.47
C ALA A 73 -8.76 -3.47 -5.51
N VAL A 74 -9.48 -3.01 -4.48
CA VAL A 74 -9.66 -1.57 -4.22
C VAL A 74 -8.34 -1.02 -3.71
N GLU A 75 -7.91 -1.48 -2.54
CA GLU A 75 -6.53 -1.31 -2.08
C GLU A 75 -5.74 -2.61 -2.23
N GLY A 76 -4.48 -2.54 -2.66
CA GLY A 76 -3.66 -3.73 -2.86
C GLY A 76 -3.26 -4.41 -1.54
N ILE A 77 -2.55 -3.67 -0.68
CA ILE A 77 -2.03 -4.14 0.60
C ILE A 77 -2.23 -3.04 1.65
N GLU A 78 -2.85 -3.36 2.77
CA GLU A 78 -3.19 -2.40 3.82
C GLU A 78 -2.77 -2.88 5.22
N GLY A 79 -2.36 -1.94 6.07
CA GLY A 79 -2.30 -2.11 7.52
C GLY A 79 -1.95 -0.80 8.24
N THR A 80 -1.81 -0.83 9.58
CA THR A 80 -1.18 0.32 10.27
C THR A 80 0.29 0.42 9.90
N TYR A 81 0.95 -0.73 9.84
CA TYR A 81 2.30 -0.86 9.33
C TYR A 81 2.32 -1.87 8.19
N VAL A 82 2.69 -1.44 6.99
CA VAL A 82 2.97 -2.36 5.88
C VAL A 82 4.47 -2.54 5.76
N GLN A 83 4.94 -3.78 5.87
CA GLN A 83 6.35 -4.13 5.73
C GLN A 83 6.55 -5.13 4.59
N ILE A 84 7.38 -4.76 3.62
CA ILE A 84 7.74 -5.62 2.49
C ILE A 84 9.24 -5.86 2.50
N ASN A 85 9.65 -7.06 2.87
CA ASN A 85 11.04 -7.46 2.96
C ASN A 85 11.57 -8.07 1.66
N ASP A 86 10.75 -8.84 0.94
CA ASP A 86 11.07 -9.39 -0.38
C ASP A 86 9.80 -9.85 -1.12
N GLY A 87 9.95 -10.41 -2.33
CA GLY A 87 8.87 -11.01 -3.12
C GLY A 87 8.78 -10.45 -4.53
N THR A 88 7.92 -11.06 -5.34
CA THR A 88 7.50 -10.51 -6.65
C THR A 88 6.02 -10.15 -6.53
N ILE A 89 5.73 -8.85 -6.44
CA ILE A 89 4.39 -8.35 -6.10
C ILE A 89 3.87 -7.54 -7.27
N LYS A 90 2.76 -7.98 -7.86
CA LYS A 90 2.05 -7.23 -8.90
C LYS A 90 0.69 -6.82 -8.37
N ILE A 91 0.40 -5.51 -8.45
CA ILE A 91 -0.83 -4.91 -7.94
C ILE A 91 -1.50 -4.12 -9.07
N TYR A 92 -2.79 -4.36 -9.24
CA TYR A 92 -3.72 -3.43 -9.86
C TYR A 92 -4.74 -2.99 -8.81
N ALA A 93 -4.74 -1.71 -8.46
CA ALA A 93 -5.59 -1.14 -7.43
C ALA A 93 -6.45 -0.01 -8.00
N THR A 94 -7.66 0.18 -7.43
CA THR A 94 -8.58 1.25 -7.85
C THR A 94 -8.70 2.39 -6.85
N ASP A 95 -8.10 2.25 -5.66
CA ASP A 95 -7.90 3.30 -4.66
C ASP A 95 -6.40 3.42 -4.40
N ASP A 96 -5.82 2.68 -3.46
CA ASP A 96 -4.37 2.74 -3.19
C ASP A 96 -3.63 1.43 -3.46
N GLY A 97 -2.41 1.52 -3.99
CA GLY A 97 -1.61 0.34 -4.27
C GLY A 97 -1.19 -0.34 -2.98
N ILE A 98 -0.56 0.44 -2.09
CA ILE A 98 -0.21 0.06 -0.72
C ILE A 98 -0.62 1.22 0.17
N ASN A 99 -1.47 0.94 1.16
CA ASN A 99 -1.98 1.94 2.09
C ASN A 99 -1.49 1.64 3.53
N ALA A 100 -1.04 2.68 4.23
CA ALA A 100 -0.87 2.66 5.67
C ALA A 100 -1.73 3.73 6.35
N SER A 101 -2.62 3.30 7.25
CA SER A 101 -3.55 4.16 7.97
C SER A 101 -3.69 3.76 9.45
N GLU A 102 -4.07 4.70 10.33
CA GLU A 102 -4.17 4.41 11.77
C GLU A 102 -5.34 3.46 12.09
N LYS A 103 -5.04 2.17 12.29
CA LYS A 103 -6.02 1.14 12.73
C LYS A 103 -5.66 0.47 14.04
N ALA A 104 -4.37 0.44 14.38
CA ALA A 104 -3.80 -0.15 15.58
C ALA A 104 -3.16 0.91 16.48
N THR A 105 -3.03 0.58 17.77
CA THR A 105 -2.51 1.53 18.79
C THR A 105 -1.07 1.24 19.23
N ASN A 106 -0.47 0.16 18.71
CA ASN A 106 0.85 -0.35 19.11
C ASN A 106 1.92 -0.24 18.02
N TYR A 107 1.60 0.39 16.89
CA TYR A 107 2.53 0.66 15.79
C TYR A 107 2.34 2.09 15.29
N ASP A 108 3.43 2.71 14.84
CA ASP A 108 3.35 3.94 14.07
C ASP A 108 2.79 3.64 12.68
N VAL A 109 2.09 4.61 12.08
CA VAL A 109 1.59 4.48 10.71
C VAL A 109 2.76 4.55 9.73
N GLN A 110 3.03 3.46 9.01
CA GLN A 110 4.21 3.39 8.15
C GLN A 110 4.07 2.40 6.99
N ILE A 111 4.62 2.78 5.84
CA ILE A 111 5.03 1.85 4.78
C ILE A 111 6.55 1.70 4.83
N GLU A 112 7.05 0.47 4.92
CA GLU A 112 8.47 0.15 4.81
C GLU A 112 8.73 -0.92 3.74
N ILE A 113 9.48 -0.54 2.70
CA ILE A 113 9.89 -1.45 1.63
C ILE A 113 11.40 -1.66 1.73
N ASN A 114 11.79 -2.85 2.19
CA ASN A 114 13.18 -3.25 2.36
C ASN A 114 13.76 -3.96 1.13
N GLY A 115 12.91 -4.55 0.28
CA GLY A 115 13.33 -5.35 -0.86
C GLY A 115 12.19 -5.75 -1.80
N GLY A 116 12.45 -6.74 -2.65
CA GLY A 116 11.48 -7.28 -3.61
C GLY A 116 11.44 -6.59 -4.97
N ASN A 117 10.60 -7.14 -5.85
CA ASN A 117 10.25 -6.59 -7.15
C ASN A 117 8.75 -6.27 -7.17
N LEU A 118 8.41 -4.99 -7.14
CA LEU A 118 7.04 -4.49 -7.06
C LEU A 118 6.66 -3.87 -8.41
N ASP A 119 5.51 -4.26 -8.94
CA ASP A 119 4.89 -3.70 -10.13
C ASP A 119 3.48 -3.23 -9.77
N ILE A 120 3.32 -1.93 -9.55
CA ILE A 120 2.10 -1.32 -9.04
C ILE A 120 1.49 -0.49 -10.17
N THR A 121 0.29 -0.86 -10.59
CA THR A 121 -0.50 -0.11 -11.57
C THR A 121 -1.77 0.40 -10.90
N MET A 122 -2.00 1.70 -11.00
CA MET A 122 -3.20 2.34 -10.47
C MET A 122 -4.24 2.53 -11.57
N ALA A 123 -5.51 2.38 -11.20
CA ALA A 123 -6.62 2.81 -12.04
C ALA A 123 -6.64 4.35 -12.18
N GLU A 124 -7.57 4.86 -12.98
CA GLU A 124 -7.82 6.30 -13.02
C GLU A 124 -8.59 6.74 -11.78
N GLY A 125 -8.21 7.86 -11.18
CA GLY A 125 -8.88 8.40 -10.01
C GLY A 125 -7.96 9.24 -9.15
N ASP A 126 -8.47 9.61 -7.98
CA ASP A 126 -7.66 10.06 -6.86
C ASP A 126 -7.17 8.78 -6.18
N THR A 127 -5.95 8.38 -6.50
CA THR A 127 -5.37 7.06 -6.18
C THR A 127 -3.88 7.23 -6.03
N ASP A 128 -3.27 6.69 -4.97
CA ASP A 128 -1.83 6.72 -4.78
C ASP A 128 -1.22 5.32 -4.83
N ALA A 129 -0.10 5.19 -5.54
CA ALA A 129 0.57 3.88 -5.60
C ALA A 129 1.10 3.45 -4.22
N LEU A 130 1.62 4.40 -3.43
CA LEU A 130 2.00 4.24 -2.04
C LEU A 130 1.40 5.40 -1.24
N ASP A 131 0.37 5.13 -0.43
CA ASP A 131 -0.24 6.09 0.49
C ASP A 131 0.14 5.75 1.94
N ALA A 132 0.86 6.64 2.61
CA ALA A 132 1.13 6.50 4.03
C ALA A 132 0.62 7.72 4.78
N ASN A 133 -0.47 7.57 5.54
CA ASN A 133 -0.93 8.56 6.54
C ASN A 133 0.05 8.75 7.73
N GLY A 134 1.30 8.31 7.56
CA GLY A 134 2.43 8.52 8.44
C GLY A 134 3.74 8.59 7.64
N THR A 135 4.62 7.61 7.83
CA THR A 135 5.97 7.61 7.21
C THR A 135 6.07 6.63 6.04
N LEU A 136 6.74 7.03 4.96
CA LEU A 136 7.08 6.17 3.84
C LEU A 136 8.60 5.95 3.76
N THR A 137 9.06 4.71 3.89
CA THR A 137 10.49 4.38 3.82
C THR A 137 10.76 3.32 2.76
N ILE A 138 11.64 3.62 1.81
CA ILE A 138 12.14 2.68 0.82
C ILE A 138 13.63 2.48 1.05
N ASN A 139 13.99 1.32 1.60
CA ASN A 139 15.37 0.92 1.89
C ASN A 139 15.99 0.10 0.74
N GLY A 140 15.17 -0.53 -0.10
CA GLY A 140 15.64 -1.41 -1.18
C GLY A 140 14.53 -1.83 -2.15
N GLY A 141 14.88 -2.76 -3.04
CA GLY A 141 13.96 -3.33 -4.04
C GLY A 141 14.00 -2.67 -5.41
N ASN A 142 13.24 -3.23 -6.34
CA ASN A 142 12.95 -2.67 -7.66
C ASN A 142 11.44 -2.41 -7.76
N ILE A 143 11.06 -1.15 -7.76
CA ILE A 143 9.67 -0.72 -7.66
C ILE A 143 9.31 0.01 -8.95
N ASN A 144 8.42 -0.58 -9.74
CA ASN A 144 7.84 0.03 -10.94
C ASN A 144 6.42 0.48 -10.62
N ILE A 145 6.13 1.76 -10.86
CA ILE A 145 4.84 2.38 -10.60
C ILE A 145 4.32 2.95 -11.93
N THR A 146 3.08 2.59 -12.28
CA THR A 146 2.29 3.24 -13.31
C THR A 146 1.07 3.86 -12.66
N ALA A 147 1.10 5.17 -12.43
CA ALA A 147 0.08 5.86 -11.64
C ALA A 147 0.00 7.35 -12.00
N GLN A 148 -1.16 7.98 -11.75
CA GLN A 148 -1.29 9.43 -11.79
C GLN A 148 -0.53 10.07 -10.62
N PHE A 149 -0.72 9.51 -9.43
CA PHE A 149 -0.07 9.91 -8.19
C PHE A 149 0.69 8.70 -7.63
N ALA A 150 1.98 8.87 -7.36
CA ALA A 150 2.86 7.76 -7.01
C ALA A 150 3.04 7.63 -5.50
N PHE A 151 3.03 8.75 -4.78
CA PHE A 151 3.34 8.81 -3.37
C PHE A 151 2.47 9.86 -2.69
N ASP A 152 1.77 9.46 -1.64
CA ASP A 152 1.25 10.36 -0.62
C ASP A 152 1.81 9.95 0.75
N PHE A 153 2.20 10.95 1.54
CA PHE A 153 2.65 10.74 2.90
C PHE A 153 2.46 11.97 3.79
N ASP A 154 2.03 11.74 5.02
CA ASP A 154 1.72 12.82 5.97
C ASP A 154 2.91 13.32 6.79
N LEU A 155 3.88 12.45 7.07
CA LEU A 155 5.04 12.79 7.90
C LEU A 155 6.30 12.95 7.05
N THR A 156 7.02 11.85 6.83
CA THR A 156 8.30 11.89 6.14
C THR A 156 8.37 10.79 5.11
N ALA A 157 9.09 11.04 4.03
CA ALA A 157 9.49 10.01 3.10
C ALA A 157 11.00 9.94 2.94
N SER A 158 11.52 8.72 2.83
CA SER A 158 12.95 8.48 2.60
C SER A 158 13.20 7.38 1.58
N LEU A 159 14.10 7.68 0.63
CA LEU A 159 14.61 6.73 -0.36
C LEU A 159 16.08 6.46 -0.04
N ASN A 160 16.33 5.41 0.74
CA ASN A 160 17.65 5.05 1.25
C ASN A 160 18.37 4.07 0.32
N GLY A 161 17.65 3.36 -0.54
CA GLY A 161 18.19 2.40 -1.50
C GLY A 161 17.15 1.87 -2.47
N GLY A 162 17.56 0.94 -3.34
CA GLY A 162 16.70 0.38 -4.38
C GLY A 162 16.61 1.22 -5.65
N THR A 163 15.69 0.83 -6.54
CA THR A 163 15.35 1.53 -7.78
C THR A 163 13.85 1.74 -7.82
N VAL A 164 13.43 2.99 -7.98
CA VAL A 164 12.01 3.35 -8.10
C VAL A 164 11.80 4.04 -9.44
N ILE A 165 10.92 3.48 -10.26
CA ILE A 165 10.57 3.97 -11.59
C ILE A 165 9.10 4.34 -11.58
N VAL A 166 8.79 5.61 -11.82
CA VAL A 166 7.41 6.11 -11.94
C VAL A 166 7.18 6.48 -13.40
N ASN A 167 6.18 5.87 -14.03
CA ASN A 167 5.80 6.11 -15.43
C ASN A 167 6.99 6.05 -16.40
N GLY A 168 7.87 5.06 -16.20
CA GLY A 168 9.06 4.83 -17.02
C GLY A 168 10.26 5.73 -16.69
N THR A 169 10.16 6.63 -15.71
CA THR A 169 11.25 7.51 -15.28
C THR A 169 11.73 7.13 -13.88
N GLN A 170 13.02 6.87 -13.72
CA GLN A 170 13.60 6.63 -12.41
C GLN A 170 13.58 7.91 -11.56
N VAL A 171 13.05 7.82 -10.34
CA VAL A 171 13.11 8.90 -9.35
C VAL A 171 14.33 8.76 -8.45
N THR A 172 14.80 9.88 -7.89
CA THR A 172 15.95 9.93 -6.97
C THR A 172 15.59 10.44 -5.57
N SER A 173 14.33 10.84 -5.40
CA SER A 173 13.72 11.26 -4.14
C SER A 173 12.24 10.95 -4.18
N ILE A 174 11.64 10.73 -3.01
CA ILE A 174 10.19 10.61 -2.85
C ILE A 174 9.64 12.01 -2.51
N THR A 175 8.61 12.43 -3.23
CA THR A 175 7.94 13.71 -3.04
C THR A 175 6.45 13.49 -3.13
N ASN A 176 5.68 14.11 -2.23
CA ASN A 176 4.22 14.06 -2.31
C ASN A 176 3.74 14.47 -3.69
N SER A 177 2.73 13.76 -4.14
CA SER A 177 1.88 14.13 -5.25
C SER A 177 1.34 15.55 -5.01
N MET A 178 1.93 16.56 -5.64
CA MET A 178 1.31 17.89 -5.64
C MET A 178 0.13 17.84 -6.60
N MET A 179 -1.08 18.05 -6.08
CA MET A 179 -2.17 18.54 -6.91
C MET A 179 -1.64 19.76 -7.68
N GLU A 180 -1.55 19.67 -9.01
CA GLU A 180 -1.40 20.84 -9.88
C GLU A 180 -2.70 21.67 -9.81
N GLY A 181 -2.96 22.24 -8.63
CA GLY A 181 -4.04 23.15 -8.34
C GLY A 181 -3.69 24.53 -8.89
N GLY A 182 -3.96 24.71 -10.18
CA GLY A 182 -4.41 25.98 -10.76
C GLY A 182 -3.57 27.22 -10.41
N GLY A 183 -2.52 27.45 -11.21
CA GLY A 183 -1.98 28.78 -11.41
C GLY A 183 -3.04 29.71 -12.01
N GLY A 184 -3.87 30.32 -11.16
CA GLY A 184 -4.65 31.50 -11.48
C GLY A 184 -3.87 32.73 -11.00
N PRO A 185 -3.46 33.67 -11.88
CA PRO A 185 -2.86 34.91 -11.42
C PRO A 185 -3.93 35.73 -10.69
N GLY A 186 -3.91 35.66 -9.36
CA GLY A 186 -4.71 36.51 -8.48
C GLY A 186 -4.31 37.96 -8.70
N GLY A 187 -5.04 38.61 -9.61
CA GLY A 187 -4.88 40.00 -9.97
C GLY A 187 -5.06 40.91 -8.76
N PHE A 188 -4.14 41.87 -8.68
CA PHE A 188 -4.23 43.06 -7.84
C PHE A 188 -5.61 43.72 -7.95
N GLY A 189 -6.27 43.90 -6.81
CA GLY A 189 -7.48 44.70 -6.68
C GLY A 189 -7.71 45.10 -5.23
N GLY A 190 -7.05 46.15 -4.75
CA GLY A 190 -7.59 46.95 -3.64
C GLY A 190 -8.54 48.04 -4.17
N PRO A 191 -9.03 48.98 -3.34
CA PRO A 191 -9.63 48.81 -2.01
C PRO A 191 -11.03 49.48 -1.90
N GLN A 192 -11.65 49.41 -0.70
CA GLN A 192 -12.79 50.21 -0.19
C GLN A 192 -14.18 49.77 -0.73
N HIS A 193 -15.21 49.55 0.09
CA HIS A 193 -15.73 50.33 1.23
C HIS A 193 -16.19 49.48 2.41
#